data_AF-A0A920UNM4-F1
#
_entry.id   AF-A0A920UNM4-F1
#
_cell.length_a   1.000
_cell.length_b   1.000
_cell.length_c   1.000
_cell.angle_alpha   90.00
_cell.angle_beta   90.00
_cell.angle_gamma   90.00
#
_symmetry.space_group_name_H-M   'P 1'
#
loop_
_entity.id
_entity.type
_entity.pdbx_description
1 polymer ?
#
loop_
_entity_poly.entity_id
_entity_poly.type
_entity_poly.pdbx_seq_one_letter_code
_entity_poly.pdbx_strand_id
1 'polypeptide(L)' 'MNLGQILETHLGDAAYNLGFDTVTPVFDGATDLLVEDALAESWLVKASGAVVEELGPGRNLLTSIDGN' A
#
# COMPACT_ATOMS: atom_id res chain seq x y z
N MET A 1 -1.17 -21.11 10.45
CA MET A 1 -1.47 -19.74 9.99
C MET A 1 -0.34 -19.34 9.05
N ASN A 2 -0.64 -18.87 7.83
CA ASN A 2 0.38 -18.66 6.79
C ASN A 2 0.85 -17.20 6.77
N LEU A 3 2.06 -16.95 7.29
CA LEU A 3 2.69 -15.61 7.29
C LEU A 3 2.78 -15.01 5.87
N GLY A 4 3.02 -15.84 4.85
CA GLY A 4 3.09 -15.40 3.45
C GLY A 4 1.81 -14.74 2.94
N GLN A 5 0.62 -15.17 3.39
CA GLN A 5 -0.65 -14.55 2.97
C GLN A 5 -0.83 -13.15 3.58
N ILE A 6 -0.31 -12.93 4.79
CA ILE A 6 -0.34 -11.61 5.44
C ILE A 6 0.59 -10.66 4.69
N LEU A 7 1.80 -11.12 4.33
CA LEU A 7 2.76 -10.34 3.55
C LEU A 7 2.23 -10.00 2.15
N GLU A 8 1.57 -10.95 1.48
CA GLU A 8 0.91 -10.74 0.19
C GLU A 8 -0.18 -9.66 0.26
N THR A 9 -0.96 -9.64 1.36
CA THR A 9 -1.99 -8.62 1.58
C THR A 9 -1.37 -7.22 1.73
N HIS A 10 -0.29 -7.10 2.49
CA HIS A 10 0.41 -5.82 2.66
C HIS A 10 1.08 -5.33 1.39
N LEU A 11 1.69 -6.26 0.64
CA LEU A 11 2.31 -5.95 -0.64
C LEU A 11 1.26 -5.49 -1.66
N GLY A 12 0.08 -6.12 -1.69
CA GLY A 12 -1.03 -5.69 -2.54
C GLY A 12 -1.54 -4.28 -2.24
N ASP A 13 -1.62 -3.90 -0.95
CA ASP A 13 -1.96 -2.52 -0.56
C ASP A 13 -0.88 -1.52 -1.01
N ALA A 14 0.40 -1.84 -0.82
CA ALA A 14 1.50 -0.98 -1.29
C ALA A 14 1.47 -0.82 -2.83
N ALA A 15 1.26 -1.90 -3.56
CA ALA A 15 1.20 -1.93 -5.02
C ALA A 15 0.03 -1.10 -5.58
N TYR A 16 -1.15 -1.20 -4.95
CA TYR A 16 -2.32 -0.38 -5.30
C TYR A 16 -2.03 1.11 -5.13
N ASN A 17 -1.38 1.49 -4.03
CA ASN A 17 -1.05 2.89 -3.73
C ASN A 17 0.05 3.45 -4.66
N LEU A 18 0.97 2.61 -5.11
CA LEU A 18 2.08 2.98 -6.00
C LEU A 18 1.73 2.81 -7.49
N GLY A 19 0.61 2.18 -7.80
CA GLY A 19 0.10 2.02 -9.16
C GLY A 19 0.80 0.94 -9.99
N PHE A 20 1.26 -0.13 -9.34
CA PHE A 20 1.85 -1.29 -10.04
C PHE A 20 1.19 -2.60 -9.63
N ASP A 21 1.34 -3.63 -10.47
CA ASP A 21 0.85 -4.98 -10.18
C ASP A 21 1.96 -5.84 -9.56
N THR A 22 1.67 -6.52 -8.45
CA THR A 22 2.58 -7.46 -7.80
C THR A 22 2.23 -8.89 -8.16
N VAL A 23 3.22 -9.65 -8.64
CA VAL A 23 3.09 -11.07 -8.94
C VAL A 23 4.05 -11.85 -8.06
N THR A 24 3.53 -12.54 -7.05
CA THR A 24 4.33 -13.39 -6.15
C THR A 24 4.05 -14.88 -6.41
N PRO A 25 5.01 -15.64 -6.97
CA PRO A 25 4.89 -17.08 -7.12
C PRO A 25 4.70 -17.80 -5.78
N VAL A 26 3.97 -18.93 -5.80
CA VAL A 26 3.60 -19.72 -4.61
C VAL A 26 4.80 -20.22 -3.78
N PHE A 27 5.99 -20.29 -4.37
CA PHE A 27 7.22 -20.79 -3.73
C PHE A 27 8.42 -19.83 -3.82
N ASP A 28 8.22 -18.63 -4.35
CA ASP A 28 9.24 -17.58 -4.48
C ASP A 28 8.55 -16.23 -4.25
N GLY A 29 8.20 -16.02 -2.98
CA GLY A 29 7.49 -14.81 -2.56
C GLY A 29 8.42 -13.59 -2.53
N ALA A 30 7.83 -12.40 -2.50
CA ALA A 30 8.59 -11.18 -2.25
C ALA A 30 9.35 -11.32 -0.92
N THR A 31 10.66 -11.06 -0.94
CA THR A 31 11.49 -11.03 0.27
C THR A 31 10.97 -9.96 1.23
N ASP A 32 11.10 -10.16 2.54
CA ASP A 32 10.67 -9.18 3.54
C ASP A 32 11.17 -7.76 3.23
N LEU A 33 12.42 -7.63 2.77
CA LEU A 33 13.02 -6.35 2.41
C LEU A 33 12.27 -5.62 1.27
N LEU A 34 11.76 -6.35 0.28
CA LEU A 34 10.98 -5.77 -0.83
C LEU A 34 9.60 -5.31 -0.37
N VAL A 35 8.99 -6.07 0.54
CA VAL A 35 7.70 -5.70 1.14
C VAL A 35 7.86 -4.45 2.00
N GLU A 36 8.92 -4.40 2.82
CA GLU A 36 9.26 -3.24 3.64
C GLU A 36 9.54 -1.99 2.79
N ASP A 37 10.28 -2.13 1.70
CA ASP A 37 10.60 -1.01 0.80
C ASP A 37 9.33 -0.49 0.10
N ALA A 38 8.50 -1.37 -0.45
CA ALA A 38 7.23 -0.99 -1.07
C ALA A 38 6.27 -0.31 -0.07
N LEU A 39 6.23 -0.77 1.18
CA LEU A 39 5.45 -0.12 2.24
C LEU A 39 6.01 1.26 2.60
N ALA A 40 7.32 1.41 2.64
CA ALA A 40 7.99 2.69 2.90
C ALA A 40 7.75 3.70 1.76
N GLU A 41 7.86 3.26 0.51
CA GLU A 41 7.52 4.07 -0.67
C GLU A 41 6.05 4.48 -0.64
N SER A 42 5.13 3.53 -0.43
CA SER A 42 3.69 3.80 -0.32
C SER A 42 3.40 4.86 0.76
N TRP A 43 4.05 4.73 1.92
CA TRP A 43 3.93 5.71 2.99
C TRP A 43 4.48 7.10 2.59
N LEU A 44 5.63 7.14 1.91
CA LEU A 44 6.24 8.40 1.46
C LEU A 44 5.33 9.14 0.47
N VAL A 45 4.76 8.42 -0.49
CA VAL A 45 3.86 9.02 -1.49
C VAL A 45 2.57 9.50 -0.81
N LYS A 46 2.02 8.75 0.16
CA LYS A 46 0.90 9.19 1.00
C LYS A 46 1.24 10.45 1.82
N ALA A 47 2.40 10.48 2.46
CA ALA A 47 2.85 11.61 3.28
C ALA A 47 3.13 12.88 2.46
N SER A 48 3.57 12.72 1.21
CA SER A 48 3.82 13.84 0.30
C SER A 48 2.55 14.51 -0.22
N GLY A 49 1.38 13.89 -0.03
CA GLY A 49 0.11 14.35 -0.62
C GLY A 49 0.03 14.16 -2.14
N ALA A 50 0.96 13.42 -2.74
CA ALA A 50 0.99 13.16 -4.18
C ALA A 50 -0.11 12.19 -4.63
N VAL A 51 -0.63 11.33 -3.72
CA VAL A 51 -1.82 10.51 -3.96
C VAL A 51 -2.98 11.01 -3.11
N VAL A 52 -4.13 11.19 -3.75
CA VAL A 52 -5.40 11.40 -3.07
C VAL A 52 -5.93 10.02 -2.69
N GLU A 53 -5.79 9.62 -1.43
CA GLU A 53 -6.41 8.39 -0.93
C GLU A 53 -7.94 8.60 -0.94
N GLU A 54 -8.61 8.02 -1.93
CA GLU A 54 -10.07 7.82 -1.91
C GLU A 54 -10.36 6.73 -0.87
N LEU A 55 -10.73 7.14 0.33
CA LEU A 55 -11.17 6.30 1.46
C LEU A 55 -12.58 5.71 1.24
N GLY A 56 -13.01 5.59 -0.02
CA GLY A 56 -14.37 5.30 -0.46
C GLY A 56 -15.02 6.47 -1.21
N PRO A 57 -16.19 6.24 -1.84
CA PRO A 57 -16.82 7.19 -2.74
C PRO A 57 -17.05 8.55 -2.06
N GLY A 58 -16.33 9.57 -2.50
CA GLY A 58 -16.47 10.95 -2.03
C GLY A 58 -15.77 11.25 -0.70
N ARG A 59 -14.87 10.39 -0.21
CA ARG A 59 -14.02 10.67 0.95
C ARG A 59 -12.57 10.71 0.51
N ASN A 60 -11.95 11.87 0.58
CA ASN A 60 -10.50 11.99 0.42
C ASN A 60 -9.84 12.47 1.72
N LEU A 61 -8.57 12.15 1.92
CA LEU A 61 -7.82 12.59 3.10
C LEU A 61 -7.86 14.13 3.28
N LEU A 62 -7.90 14.89 2.19
CA LEU A 62 -8.03 16.36 2.21
C LEU A 62 -9.32 16.79 2.94
N THR A 63 -10.47 16.16 2.65
CA THR A 63 -11.76 16.42 3.34
C THR A 63 -11.79 15.95 4.79
N SER A 64 -10.87 15.09 5.21
CA SER A 64 -10.80 14.56 6.58
C SER A 64 -10.01 15.47 7.53
N ILE A 65 -9.12 16.32 7.01
CA ILE A 65 -8.19 17.12 7.82
C ILE A 65 -8.80 18.51 8.14
N ASP A 66 -9.69 19.00 7.29
CA ASP A 66 -10.35 20.32 7.42
C ASP A 66 -11.57 20.32 8.39
N GLY A 67 -11.78 19.21 9.13
CA GLY A 67 -12.95 18.97 9.97
C GLY A 67 -12.83 19.36 11.45
N ASN A 68 -11.81 20.14 11.84
CA ASN A 68 -11.69 20.70 13.20
C ASN A 68 -11.10 22.10 13.22
#